data_AF-A0A915LLZ3-F1
#
_entry.id   AF-A0A915LLZ3-F1
#
_cell.length_a   1.000
_cell.length_b   1.000
_cell.length_c   1.000
_cell.angle_alpha   90.00
_cell.angle_beta   90.00
_cell.angle_gamma   90.00
#
_symmetry.space_group_name_H-M   'P 1'
#
loop_
_entity.id
_entity.type
_entity.pdbx_description
1 polymer ?
#
loop_
_entity_poly.entity_id
_entity_poly.type
_entity_poly.pdbx_seq_one_letter_code
_entity_poly.pdbx_strand_id
1 'polypeptide(L)'
;MDVGVVTPVMDGMNLVAKEMIASNPRAPLILSKGAGTHHQLKENGLSGNYFLVEDIKNSEHFANVLHDSTLLSEEAQKIRGEKLREYLKKHSVDKWSEEFLDD
;
A
#
# COMPACT_ATOMS: atom_id res chain seq x y z
N MET A 1 -3.24 -14.09 -4.56
CA MET A 1 -3.70 -13.17 -3.52
C MET A 1 -4.80 -12.32 -4.13
N ASP A 2 -5.99 -12.37 -3.56
CA ASP A 2 -7.15 -11.61 -4.05
C ASP A 2 -7.16 -10.18 -3.47
N VAL A 3 -6.81 -10.03 -2.19
CA VAL A 3 -6.63 -8.73 -1.52
C VAL A 3 -5.41 -8.80 -0.61
N GLY A 4 -4.58 -7.75 -0.61
CA GLY A 4 -3.41 -7.61 0.27
C GLY A 4 -3.77 -6.76 1.46
N VAL A 5 -3.56 -7.27 2.67
CA VAL A 5 -3.92 -6.56 3.91
C VAL A 5 -2.68 -6.43 4.78
N VAL A 6 -2.28 -5.20 5.04
CA VAL A 6 -1.11 -4.86 5.86
C VAL A 6 -1.51 -3.78 6.84
N THR A 7 -1.90 -4.18 8.05
CA THR A 7 -2.46 -3.28 9.05
C THR A 7 -1.72 -3.34 10.39
N PRO A 8 -0.41 -3.01 10.43
CA PRO A 8 0.32 -2.88 11.69
C PRO A 8 -0.27 -1.76 12.56
N VAL A 9 -0.08 -1.87 13.88
CA VAL A 9 -0.37 -0.76 14.80
C VAL A 9 0.55 0.42 14.50
N MET A 10 1.86 0.15 14.43
CA MET A 10 2.91 1.04 13.90
C MET A 10 4.08 0.19 13.40
N ASP A 11 4.68 0.56 12.26
CA ASP A 11 5.98 0.07 11.80
C ASP A 11 6.79 1.18 11.12
N GLY A 12 8.09 0.95 10.89
CA GLY A 12 8.95 1.91 10.20
C GLY A 12 8.80 1.84 8.68
N MET A 13 8.88 0.64 8.11
CA MET A 13 8.69 0.38 6.69
C MET A 13 8.17 -1.04 6.49
N ASN A 14 7.07 -1.18 5.74
CA ASN A 14 6.49 -2.49 5.48
C ASN A 14 6.92 -3.00 4.10
N LEU A 15 7.96 -3.84 4.06
CA LEU A 15 8.44 -4.42 2.80
C LEU A 15 7.46 -5.45 2.22
N VAL A 16 6.72 -6.15 3.07
CA VAL A 16 5.68 -7.11 2.64
C VAL A 16 4.62 -6.40 1.78
N ALA A 17 4.20 -5.19 2.14
CA ALA A 17 3.30 -4.38 1.31
C ALA A 17 3.90 -4.08 -0.08
N LYS A 18 5.20 -3.79 -0.15
CA LYS A 18 5.90 -3.53 -1.43
C LYS A 18 6.01 -4.80 -2.27
N GLU A 19 6.32 -5.93 -1.65
CA GLU A 19 6.39 -7.24 -2.30
C GLU A 19 5.02 -7.65 -2.84
N MET A 20 3.94 -7.39 -2.12
CA MET A 20 2.57 -7.62 -2.60
C MET A 20 2.27 -6.82 -3.87
N ILE A 21 2.56 -5.51 -3.88
CA ILE A 21 2.40 -4.64 -5.05
C ILE A 21 3.26 -5.15 -6.23
N ALA A 22 4.51 -5.54 -5.96
CA ALA A 22 5.42 -6.02 -6.99
C ALA A 22 4.98 -7.36 -7.59
N SER A 23 4.53 -8.29 -6.75
CA SER A 23 4.16 -9.65 -7.12
C SER A 23 2.80 -9.72 -7.81
N ASN A 24 1.81 -8.98 -7.33
CA ASN A 24 0.48 -8.92 -7.92
C ASN A 24 -0.10 -7.49 -7.88
N PRO A 25 0.22 -6.63 -8.86
CA PRO A 25 -0.34 -5.28 -8.93
C PRO A 25 -1.84 -5.26 -9.28
N ARG A 26 -2.47 -6.40 -9.52
CA ARG A 26 -3.93 -6.46 -9.73
C ARG A 26 -4.69 -6.73 -8.44
N ALA A 27 -4.04 -7.08 -7.35
CA ALA A 27 -4.73 -7.22 -6.07
C ALA A 27 -4.91 -5.83 -5.42
N PRO A 28 -6.12 -5.46 -4.97
CA PRO A 28 -6.32 -4.34 -4.05
C PRO A 28 -5.38 -4.46 -2.84
N LEU A 29 -4.83 -3.32 -2.43
CA LEU A 29 -4.01 -3.22 -1.23
C LEU A 29 -4.77 -2.43 -0.16
N ILE A 30 -4.79 -2.96 1.06
CA ILE A 30 -5.30 -2.31 2.28
C ILE A 30 -4.12 -2.05 3.21
N LEU A 31 -3.94 -0.79 3.59
CA LEU A 31 -2.94 -0.35 4.55
C LEU A 31 -3.60 0.24 5.79
N SER A 32 -2.98 0.09 6.97
CA SER A 32 -3.34 0.92 8.12
C SER A 32 -2.61 2.27 8.08
N LYS A 33 -3.16 3.25 8.79
CA LYS A 33 -2.48 4.54 9.05
C LYS A 33 -1.10 4.38 9.71
N GLY A 34 -0.90 3.30 10.47
CA GLY A 34 0.35 3.00 11.16
C GLY A 34 1.44 2.40 10.27
N ALA A 35 1.15 2.03 9.02
CA ALA A 35 2.14 1.44 8.13
C ALA A 35 3.11 2.51 7.59
N GLY A 36 4.42 2.29 7.67
CA GLY A 36 5.44 3.15 7.06
C GLY A 36 5.26 3.29 5.55
N THR A 37 4.82 2.22 4.89
CA THR A 37 4.49 2.24 3.46
C THR A 37 3.31 3.17 3.14
N HIS A 38 2.34 3.34 4.05
CA HIS A 38 1.27 4.32 3.90
C HIS A 38 1.83 5.75 3.85
N HIS A 39 2.73 6.10 4.78
CA HIS A 39 3.34 7.43 4.82
C HIS A 39 4.12 7.74 3.54
N GLN A 40 4.99 6.83 3.10
CA GLN A 40 5.75 6.98 1.87
C GLN A 40 4.85 7.19 0.64
N LEU A 41 3.81 6.36 0.48
CA LEU A 41 2.89 6.49 -0.67
C LEU A 41 2.05 7.76 -0.58
N LYS A 42 1.63 8.17 0.61
CA LYS A 42 0.86 9.39 0.84
C LYS A 42 1.65 10.65 0.48
N GLU A 43 2.91 10.74 0.90
CA GLU A 43 3.82 11.86 0.57
C GLU A 43 4.04 12.00 -0.93
N ASN A 44 3.94 10.90 -1.67
CA ASN A 44 4.10 10.85 -3.12
C ASN A 44 2.75 10.96 -3.88
N GLY A 45 1.66 11.34 -3.20
CA GLY A 45 0.35 11.56 -3.83
C GLY A 45 -0.37 10.27 -4.27
N LEU A 46 0.02 9.12 -3.74
CA LEU A 46 -0.51 7.80 -4.15
C LEU A 46 -1.63 7.27 -3.23
N SER A 47 -2.13 8.07 -2.28
CA SER A 47 -3.19 7.68 -1.34
C SER A 47 -4.46 7.16 -2.00
N GLY A 48 -4.76 7.56 -3.25
CA GLY A 48 -5.92 7.07 -4.00
C GLY A 48 -5.77 5.70 -4.64
N ASN A 49 -4.59 5.05 -4.50
CA ASN A 49 -4.28 3.78 -5.16
C ASN A 49 -4.33 2.56 -4.22
N TYR A 50 -4.63 2.77 -2.93
CA TYR A 50 -4.84 1.72 -1.94
C TYR A 50 -6.00 2.12 -1.00
N PHE A 51 -6.49 1.16 -0.22
CA PHE A 51 -7.52 1.37 0.79
C PHE A 51 -6.89 1.62 2.16
N LEU A 52 -7.48 2.53 2.95
CA LEU A 52 -6.94 2.94 4.23
C LEU A 52 -7.83 2.50 5.40
N VAL A 53 -7.25 1.78 6.34
CA VAL A 53 -7.82 1.55 7.67
C VAL A 53 -7.26 2.60 8.62
N GLU A 54 -8.09 3.56 9.02
CA GLU A 54 -7.67 4.66 9.91
C GLU A 54 -7.51 4.20 11.36
N ASP A 55 -8.46 3.38 11.83
CA ASP A 55 -8.44 2.76 13.15
C ASP A 55 -8.63 1.25 13.01
N ILE A 56 -7.57 0.51 13.32
CA ILE A 56 -7.56 -0.96 13.31
C ILE A 56 -8.39 -1.58 14.44
N LYS A 57 -8.72 -0.82 15.49
CA LYS A 57 -9.56 -1.29 16.60
C LYS A 57 -11.05 -1.18 16.29
N ASN A 58 -11.41 -0.37 15.29
CA ASN A 58 -12.78 -0.28 14.81
C ASN A 58 -13.04 -1.41 13.80
N SER A 59 -13.63 -2.50 14.29
CA SER A 59 -13.93 -3.69 13.48
C SER A 59 -14.94 -3.42 12.36
N GLU A 60 -15.90 -2.52 12.57
CA GLU A 60 -16.90 -2.17 11.56
C GLU A 60 -16.25 -1.39 10.41
N HIS A 61 -15.42 -0.39 10.73
CA HIS A 61 -14.61 0.33 9.74
C HIS A 61 -13.71 -0.63 8.95
N PHE A 62 -13.00 -1.51 9.64
CA PHE A 62 -12.14 -2.49 8.98
C PHE A 62 -12.92 -3.39 8.02
N ALA A 63 -14.07 -3.91 8.45
CA ALA A 63 -14.91 -4.78 7.63
C ALA A 63 -15.44 -4.06 6.38
N ASN A 64 -15.84 -2.79 6.51
CA ASN A 64 -16.29 -1.97 5.39
C ASN A 64 -15.16 -1.74 4.38
N VAL A 65 -13.97 -1.37 4.85
CA VAL A 65 -12.79 -1.18 3.98
C VAL A 65 -12.42 -2.47 3.25
N LEU A 66 -12.48 -3.61 3.94
CA LEU A 66 -12.24 -4.91 3.33
C LEU A 66 -13.30 -5.24 2.28
N HIS A 67 -14.59 -5.04 2.59
CA HIS A 67 -15.68 -5.25 1.65
C HIS A 67 -15.52 -4.38 0.39
N ASP A 68 -15.31 -3.07 0.55
CA ASP A 68 -15.14 -2.13 -0.54
C ASP A 68 -13.94 -2.48 -1.43
N SER A 69 -12.87 -3.02 -0.84
CA SER A 69 -11.71 -3.48 -1.62
C SER A 69 -12.05 -4.60 -2.60
N THR A 70 -12.98 -5.48 -2.23
CA THR A 70 -13.43 -6.59 -3.09
C THR A 70 -14.39 -6.15 -4.19
N LEU A 71 -15.02 -4.98 -4.05
CA LEU A 71 -15.93 -4.42 -5.05
C LEU A 71 -15.22 -3.59 -6.13
N LEU A 72 -13.93 -3.35 -5.98
CA LEU A 72 -13.14 -2.61 -6.95
C LEU A 72 -13.10 -3.37 -8.28
N SER A 73 -13.50 -2.73 -9.39
CA SER A 73 -13.48 -3.37 -10.71
C SER A 73 -12.06 -3.76 -11.13
N GLU A 74 -11.91 -4.83 -11.92
CA GLU A 74 -10.61 -5.30 -12.41
C GLU A 74 -9.80 -4.20 -13.12
N GLU A 75 -10.48 -3.34 -13.88
CA GLU A 75 -9.83 -2.21 -14.55
C GLU A 75 -9.28 -1.19 -13.54
N ALA A 76 -10.06 -0.85 -12.51
CA ALA A 76 -9.61 0.06 -11.47
C ALA A 76 -8.49 -0.56 -10.61
N GLN A 77 -8.57 -1.87 -10.34
CA GLN A 77 -7.51 -2.62 -9.66
C GLN A 77 -6.19 -2.51 -10.45
N LYS A 78 -6.24 -2.78 -11.75
CA LYS A 78 -5.08 -2.69 -12.64
C LYS A 78 -4.49 -1.27 -12.66
N ILE A 79 -5.31 -0.24 -12.88
CA ILE A 79 -4.85 1.15 -12.93
C ILE A 79 -4.18 1.57 -11.62
N ARG A 80 -4.81 1.26 -10.48
CA ARG A 80 -4.29 1.64 -9.15
C ARG A 80 -2.99 0.92 -8.83
N GLY A 81 -2.94 -0.40 -9.00
CA GLY A 81 -1.75 -1.15 -8.65
C GLY A 81 -0.60 -1.00 -9.65
N GLU A 82 -0.88 -0.71 -10.93
CA GLU A 82 0.18 -0.34 -11.89
C GLU A 82 0.87 0.97 -11.47
N LYS A 83 0.13 1.99 -11.04
CA LYS A 83 0.72 3.22 -10.49
C LYS A 83 1.60 2.97 -9.28
N LEU A 84 1.15 2.12 -8.35
CA LEU A 84 1.95 1.72 -7.19
C LEU A 84 3.22 0.97 -7.61
N ARG A 85 3.12 0.04 -8.56
CA ARG A 85 4.25 -0.74 -9.04
C ARG A 85 5.27 0.13 -9.78
N GLU A 86 4.82 1.07 -10.61
CA GLU A 86 5.70 2.02 -11.29
C GLU A 86 6.45 2.91 -10.31
N TYR A 87 5.78 3.36 -9.25
CA TYR A 87 6.43 4.09 -8.17
C TYR A 87 7.53 3.27 -7.49
N LEU A 88 7.24 2.01 -7.13
CA LEU A 88 8.21 1.13 -6.49
C LEU A 88 9.43 0.83 -7.37
N LYS A 89 9.23 0.67 -8.69
CA LYS A 89 10.35 0.48 -9.63
C LYS A 89 11.33 1.65 -9.66
N LYS A 90 10.86 2.87 -9.39
CA LYS A 90 11.68 4.09 -9.38
C LYS A 90 12.32 4.39 -8.01
N HIS A 91 11.87 3.71 -6.97
CA HIS A 91 12.29 3.92 -5.57
C HIS A 91 12.67 2.57 -4.94
N SER A 92 13.66 1.90 -5.55
CA SER A 92 14.22 0.65 -5.03
C SER A 92 15.06 0.91 -3.78
N VAL A 93 15.40 -0.18 -3.09
CA VAL A 93 16.30 -0.16 -1.92
C VAL A 93 17.66 0.48 -2.26
N ASP A 94 18.12 0.33 -3.50
CA ASP A 94 19.37 0.92 -3.97
C ASP A 94 19.31 2.45 -3.91
N LYS A 95 18.21 3.04 -4.41
CA LYS A 95 18.01 4.48 -4.37
C LYS A 95 17.83 5.03 -2.95
N TRP A 96 17.15 4.27 -2.08
CA TRP A 96 17.06 4.64 -0.66
C TRP A 96 18.43 4.60 0.03
N SER A 97 19.29 3.64 -0.33
CA SER A 97 20.64 3.54 0.22
C SER A 97 21.53 4.69 -0.24
N GLU A 98 21.40 5.12 -1.50
CA GLU A 98 22.06 6.32 -2.03
C GLU A 98 21.60 7.59 -1.28
N GLU A 99 20.27 7.79 -1.16
CA GLU A 99 19.71 8.95 -0.43
C GLU A 99 20.11 8.97 1.06
N PHE A 100 20.29 7.81 1.70
CA PHE A 100 20.71 7.71 3.11
C PHE A 100 22.22 7.91 3.31
N LEU A 101 23.05 7.56 2.32
CA LEU A 101 24.51 7.71 2.39
C LEU A 101 25.00 9.11 2.00
N ASP A 102 24.16 9.89 1.33
CA ASP A 102 24.41 11.30 1.00
C ASP A 102 24.08 12.27 2.16
N ASP A 103 23.53 11.76 3.28
CA ASP A 103 23.36 12.45 4.58
C ASP A 103 24.46 12.06 5.59
#